data_AF-A0A2K1P9R4-F1
#
_entry.id   AF-A0A2K1P9R4-F1
#
_cell.length_a   1.000
_cell.length_b   1.000
_cell.length_c   1.000
_cell.angle_alpha   90.00
_cell.angle_beta   90.00
_cell.angle_gamma   90.00
#
_symmetry.space_group_name_H-M   'P 1'
#
loop_
_entity.id
_entity.type
_entity.pdbx_description
1 polymer ?
#
loop_
_entity_poly.entity_id
_entity_poly.type
_entity_poly.pdbx_seq_one_letter_code
_entity_poly.pdbx_strand_id
1 'polypeptide(L)'
;MDTSSLSKKKHSNSKTRGFCYTVNGDKVPDEFVIAELIKIKEHLNMYVSKQKTIGSTKLCAYFRKNYGIIINHKKMRRLKHEIGLVGKYTKH
;
A
#
# COMPACT_ATOMS: atom_id res chain seq x y z
N MET A 1 0.89 -4.70 -45.42
CA MET A 1 1.90 -5.48 -44.66
C MET A 1 1.95 -4.86 -43.27
N ASP A 2 0.95 -5.17 -42.46
CA ASP A 2 0.76 -4.53 -41.15
C ASP A 2 1.34 -5.45 -40.08
N THR A 3 2.54 -5.10 -39.64
CA THR A 3 3.20 -5.76 -38.53
C THR A 3 2.77 -5.09 -37.23
N SER A 4 2.68 -5.89 -36.18
CA SER A 4 2.70 -5.50 -34.76
C SER A 4 1.40 -5.00 -34.11
N SER A 5 0.43 -5.92 -33.96
CA SER A 5 -0.36 -5.96 -32.73
C SER A 5 0.29 -6.93 -31.74
N LEU A 6 1.44 -6.53 -31.17
CA LEU A 6 1.99 -7.16 -29.98
C LEU A 6 1.01 -6.90 -28.83
N SER A 7 0.02 -7.79 -28.73
CA SER A 7 -0.89 -7.89 -27.59
C SER A 7 -0.02 -8.00 -26.34
N LYS A 8 0.04 -6.92 -25.56
CA LYS A 8 0.61 -6.95 -24.22
C LYS A 8 -0.25 -7.95 -23.45
N LYS A 9 0.28 -9.16 -23.24
CA LYS A 9 -0.28 -10.17 -22.34
C LYS A 9 -0.77 -9.45 -21.08
N LYS A 10 -2.09 -9.30 -20.93
CA LYS A 10 -2.69 -8.81 -19.69
C LYS A 10 -2.30 -9.84 -18.64
N HIS A 11 -1.35 -9.49 -17.78
CA HIS A 11 -1.05 -10.28 -16.59
C HIS A 11 -2.38 -10.60 -15.92
N SER A 12 -2.62 -11.89 -15.67
CA SER A 12 -3.87 -12.35 -15.06
C SER A 12 -4.19 -11.47 -13.85
N ASN A 13 -5.40 -10.91 -13.83
CA ASN A 13 -5.94 -10.19 -12.69
C ASN A 13 -6.05 -11.19 -11.53
N SER A 14 -4.94 -11.45 -10.83
CA SER A 14 -4.95 -12.09 -9.54
C SER A 14 -5.86 -11.25 -8.67
N LYS A 15 -7.09 -11.72 -8.40
CA LYS A 15 -8.05 -11.09 -7.49
C LYS A 15 -7.30 -10.72 -6.23
N THR A 16 -7.00 -9.43 -6.05
CA THR A 16 -6.33 -8.94 -4.86
C THR A 16 -7.25 -9.21 -3.68
N ARG A 17 -6.77 -9.98 -2.70
CA ARG A 17 -7.56 -10.25 -1.49
C ARG A 17 -7.82 -8.91 -0.79
N GLY A 18 -9.09 -8.52 -0.65
CA GLY A 18 -9.54 -7.29 0.02
C GLY A 18 -9.45 -7.32 1.54
N PHE A 19 -8.65 -8.24 2.11
CA PHE A 19 -8.45 -8.37 3.55
C PHE A 19 -7.02 -8.83 3.88
N CYS A 20 -6.57 -8.52 5.08
CA CYS A 20 -5.34 -8.98 5.70
C CYS A 20 -5.66 -9.97 6.83
N TYR A 21 -4.65 -10.70 7.30
CA TYR A 21 -4.78 -11.56 8.47
C TYR A 21 -4.14 -10.90 9.68
N THR A 22 -4.71 -11.09 10.86
CA THR A 22 -4.01 -10.83 12.12
C THR A 22 -3.03 -11.97 12.44
N VAL A 23 -2.15 -11.75 13.42
CA VAL A 23 -1.30 -12.78 14.00
C VAL A 23 -2.09 -13.95 14.61
N ASN A 24 -3.36 -13.72 14.95
CA ASN A 24 -4.27 -14.74 15.50
C ASN A 24 -5.04 -15.49 14.39
N GLY A 25 -4.92 -15.07 13.13
CA GLY A 25 -5.63 -15.67 11.99
C GLY A 25 -6.96 -15.01 11.62
N ASP A 26 -7.36 -13.95 12.33
CA ASP A 26 -8.60 -13.21 12.03
C ASP A 26 -8.46 -12.40 10.75
N LYS A 27 -9.58 -12.20 10.04
CA LYS A 27 -9.62 -11.39 8.83
C LYS A 27 -9.89 -9.93 9.17
N VAL A 28 -9.04 -9.05 8.65
CA VAL A 28 -9.18 -7.59 8.74
C VAL A 28 -9.40 -7.00 7.35
N PRO A 29 -10.50 -6.27 7.10
CA PRO A 29 -10.75 -5.61 5.82
C PRO A 29 -9.66 -4.59 5.45
N ASP A 30 -9.39 -4.43 4.16
CA ASP A 30 -8.41 -3.44 3.68
C ASP A 30 -8.82 -2.01 4.02
N GLU A 31 -10.12 -1.75 4.11
CA GLU A 31 -10.71 -0.48 4.52
C GLU A 31 -10.18 0.00 5.88
N PHE A 32 -9.96 -0.92 6.84
CA PHE A 32 -9.37 -0.57 8.13
C PHE A 32 -7.93 -0.09 7.98
N VAL A 33 -7.14 -0.79 7.18
CA VAL A 33 -5.74 -0.42 6.90
C VAL A 33 -5.68 0.92 6.18
N ILE A 34 -6.57 1.15 5.21
CA ILE A 34 -6.68 2.40 4.47
C ILE A 34 -7.02 3.56 5.40
N ALA A 35 -8.03 3.40 6.27
CA ALA A 35 -8.43 4.44 7.22
C ALA A 35 -7.26 4.84 8.14
N GLU A 36 -6.49 3.87 8.61
CA GLU A 36 -5.34 4.15 9.47
C GLU A 36 -4.19 4.80 8.70
N LEU A 37 -3.97 4.42 7.43
CA LEU A 37 -3.00 5.09 6.57
C LEU A 37 -3.38 6.56 6.28
N ILE A 38 -4.67 6.87 6.17
CA ILE A 38 -5.17 8.24 6.00
C ILE A 38 -4.86 9.09 7.23
N LYS A 39 -5.11 8.57 8.44
CA LYS A 39 -4.74 9.28 9.69
C LYS A 39 -3.24 9.57 9.74
N ILE A 40 -2.41 8.59 9.38
CA ILE A 40 -0.96 8.76 9.29
C ILE A 40 -0.62 9.88 8.29
N LYS A 41 -1.24 9.89 7.11
CA LYS A 41 -1.03 10.91 6.07
C LYS A 41 -1.42 12.32 6.55
N GLU A 42 -2.55 12.45 7.21
CA GLU A 42 -3.04 13.74 7.75
C GLU A 42 -2.12 14.26 8.84
N HIS A 43 -1.77 13.41 9.82
CA HIS A 43 -0.82 13.76 10.86
C HIS A 43 0.52 14.19 10.26
N LEU A 44 1.02 13.45 9.27
CA LEU A 44 2.23 13.78 8.54
C LEU A 44 2.14 15.18 7.88
N ASN A 45 1.06 15.46 7.15
CA ASN A 45 0.84 16.76 6.50
C ASN A 45 0.77 17.93 7.50
N MET A 46 0.23 17.73 8.70
CA MET A 46 0.10 18.78 9.72
C MET A 46 1.46 19.31 10.21
N TYR A 47 2.47 18.45 10.30
CA TYR A 47 3.73 18.82 10.97
C TYR A 47 4.88 19.19 10.02
N VAL A 48 4.85 18.83 8.73
CA VAL A 48 6.01 19.05 7.84
C VAL A 48 5.62 19.34 6.39
N SER A 49 5.99 20.52 5.88
CA SER A 49 5.71 20.97 4.50
C SER A 49 6.50 20.24 3.39
N LYS A 50 7.59 19.55 3.73
CA LYS A 50 8.44 18.76 2.81
C LYS A 50 8.75 17.39 3.39
N GLN A 51 7.83 16.43 3.27
CA GLN A 51 7.99 15.14 3.94
C GLN A 51 8.52 14.02 3.06
N LYS A 52 9.54 13.31 3.58
CA LYS A 52 9.91 11.98 3.12
C LYS A 52 8.77 11.02 3.50
N THR A 53 8.15 10.38 2.51
CA THR A 53 7.09 9.40 2.79
C THR A 53 7.62 8.18 3.52
N ILE A 54 6.85 7.65 4.47
CA ILE A 54 7.20 6.40 5.17
C ILE A 54 7.19 5.22 4.19
N GLY A 55 8.26 4.42 4.17
CA GLY A 55 8.38 3.25 3.30
C GLY A 55 7.40 2.14 3.67
N SER A 56 6.97 1.34 2.68
CA SER A 56 5.99 0.26 2.88
C SER A 56 6.44 -0.75 3.94
N THR A 57 7.73 -1.10 4.01
CA THR A 57 8.26 -2.04 5.02
C THR A 57 8.10 -1.51 6.45
N LYS A 58 8.33 -0.20 6.66
CA LYS A 58 8.13 0.43 7.98
C LYS A 58 6.66 0.45 8.37
N LEU A 59 5.77 0.71 7.41
CA LEU A 59 4.33 0.64 7.65
C LEU A 59 3.87 -0.78 7.97
N CYS A 60 4.36 -1.80 7.26
CA CYS A 60 4.08 -3.20 7.60
C CYS A 60 4.49 -3.53 9.05
N ALA A 61 5.68 -3.08 9.49
CA ALA A 61 6.14 -3.26 10.86
C ALA A 61 5.25 -2.53 11.88
N TYR A 62 4.83 -1.29 11.56
CA TYR A 62 3.89 -0.51 12.37
C TYR A 62 2.55 -1.24 12.53
N PHE A 63 1.96 -1.73 11.45
CA PHE A 63 0.67 -2.44 11.51
C PHE A 63 0.76 -3.76 12.28
N ARG A 64 1.88 -4.48 12.13
CA ARG A 64 2.13 -5.68 12.91
C ARG A 64 2.29 -5.39 14.41
N LYS A 65 3.00 -4.31 14.77
CA LYS A 65 3.26 -3.96 16.17
C LYS A 65 2.01 -3.46 16.88
N ASN A 66 1.21 -2.59 16.25
CA ASN A 66 0.10 -1.91 16.92
C ASN A 66 -1.25 -2.65 16.80
N TYR A 67 -1.46 -3.37 15.71
CA TYR A 67 -2.75 -4.04 15.45
C TYR A 67 -2.61 -5.56 15.28
N GLY A 68 -1.39 -6.09 15.34
CA GLY A 68 -1.15 -7.50 15.03
C GLY A 68 -1.46 -7.87 13.58
N ILE A 69 -1.53 -6.92 12.65
CA ILE A 69 -1.94 -7.20 11.25
C ILE A 69 -0.70 -7.56 10.41
N ILE A 70 -0.78 -8.70 9.74
CA ILE A 70 0.25 -9.19 8.82
C ILE A 70 -0.07 -8.68 7.41
N ILE A 71 0.75 -7.74 6.93
CA ILE A 71 0.59 -7.14 5.60
C ILE A 71 1.86 -7.33 4.78
N ASN A 72 1.73 -7.93 3.60
CA ASN A 72 2.83 -7.99 2.64
C ASN A 72 3.17 -6.57 2.12
N HIS A 73 4.46 -6.24 2.03
CA HIS A 73 4.92 -4.94 1.53
C HIS A 73 4.39 -4.60 0.12
N LYS A 74 4.13 -5.59 -0.75
CA LYS A 74 3.48 -5.39 -2.06
C LYS A 74 2.06 -4.88 -1.92
N LYS A 75 1.30 -5.46 -0.98
CA LYS A 75 -0.06 -5.03 -0.67
C LYS A 75 -0.07 -3.64 -0.05
N MET A 76 0.80 -3.40 0.93
CA MET A 76 0.98 -2.07 1.54
C MET A 76 1.33 -1.02 0.48
N ARG A 77 2.27 -1.33 -0.43
CA ARG A 77 2.58 -0.43 -1.56
C ARG A 77 1.33 -0.10 -2.37
N ARG A 78 0.52 -1.09 -2.77
CA ARG A 78 -0.73 -0.86 -3.49
C ARG A 78 -1.68 0.08 -2.72
N LEU A 79 -1.98 -0.23 -1.46
CA LEU A 79 -2.87 0.57 -0.61
C LEU A 79 -2.37 2.02 -0.45
N LYS A 80 -1.05 2.21 -0.29
CA LYS A 80 -0.45 3.54 -0.27
C LYS A 80 -0.64 4.32 -1.58
N HIS A 81 -0.52 3.64 -2.73
CA HIS A 81 -0.76 4.26 -4.03
C HIS A 81 -2.23 4.68 -4.19
N GLU A 82 -3.17 3.86 -3.71
CA GLU A 82 -4.61 4.16 -3.74
C GLU A 82 -4.95 5.48 -3.01
N ILE A 83 -4.28 5.77 -1.89
CA ILE A 83 -4.49 7.01 -1.11
C ILE A 83 -3.51 8.15 -1.44
N GLY A 84 -2.62 7.96 -2.42
CA GLY A 84 -1.60 8.94 -2.78
C GLY A 84 -0.51 9.18 -1.72
N LEU A 85 -0.27 8.25 -0.80
CA LEU A 85 0.83 8.31 0.18
C LEU A 85 2.16 7.85 -0.45
N VAL A 86 2.55 8.50 -1.54
CA VAL A 86 3.71 8.13 -2.35
C VAL A 86 4.71 9.26 -2.41
N GLY A 87 5.99 8.93 -2.23
CA GLY A 87 7.07 9.91 -2.36
C GLY A 87 7.24 10.30 -3.81
N LYS A 88 7.71 11.54 -4.06
CA LYS A 88 8.14 11.95 -5.40
C LYS A 88 9.26 10.99 -5.84
N TYR A 89 9.05 10.30 -6.94
CA TYR A 89 10.09 9.46 -7.54
C TYR A 89 11.17 10.37 -8.11
N THR A 90 12.30 10.48 -7.42
CA THR A 90 13.49 11.09 -8.01
C THR A 90 14.13 10.04 -8.90
N LYS A 91 14.05 10.21 -10.23
CA LYS A 91 14.97 9.52 -11.13
C LYS A 91 16.38 9.92 -10.69
N HIS A 92 17.16 8.95 -10.22
CA HIS A 92 18.59 9.11 -10.01
C HIS A 92 19.29 9.15 -11.36
#